data_AF-A0A2M8S494-F1
#
_entry.id   AF-A0A2M8S494-F1
#
_cell.length_a   1.000
_cell.length_b   1.000
_cell.length_c   1.000
_cell.angle_alpha   90.00
_cell.angle_beta   90.00
_cell.angle_gamma   90.00
#
_symmetry.space_group_name_H-M   'P 1'
#
loop_
_entity.id
_entity.type
_entity.pdbx_description
1 polymer ?
#
loop_
_entity_poly.entity_id
_entity_poly.type
_entity_poly.pdbx_seq_one_letter_code
_entity_poly.pdbx_strand_id
1 'polypeptide(L)'
;MLMNEAMCTFLSKISLKDISSKKLNHELKSIIDNGFFIKDDCALLKKFERLNRGELCSFDDEVEFECSFNSIHIDDFAKGDFFIYAIIYAYELTLKWKINFPDRKIKLILSLDDENYSPTVTFYTDRGKDYLNENKLNSYINPILIISGTFSYLDLVCQNKNKE
;
A
#
# COMPACT_ATOMS: atom_id res chain seq x y z
N MET A 1 -11.43 3.09 5.18
CA MET A 1 -10.58 1.87 5.12
C MET A 1 -11.50 0.68 5.11
N LEU A 2 -11.12 -0.35 4.37
CA LEU A 2 -11.79 -1.65 4.35
C LEU A 2 -10.74 -2.72 4.61
N MET A 3 -11.08 -3.77 5.33
CA MET A 3 -10.15 -4.87 5.58
C MET A 3 -10.91 -6.16 5.83
N ASN A 4 -10.27 -7.29 5.59
CA ASN A 4 -10.82 -8.59 5.98
C ASN A 4 -10.51 -8.94 7.44
N GLU A 5 -11.17 -10.00 7.92
CA GLU A 5 -11.00 -10.49 9.30
C GLU A 5 -9.56 -10.95 9.58
N ALA A 6 -8.90 -11.53 8.59
CA ALA A 6 -7.51 -11.96 8.70
C ALA A 6 -6.59 -10.76 9.00
N MET A 7 -6.72 -9.65 8.27
CA MET A 7 -5.95 -8.42 8.52
C MET A 7 -6.25 -7.79 9.88
N CYS A 8 -7.50 -7.84 10.37
CA CYS A 8 -7.83 -7.39 11.72
C CYS A 8 -6.96 -8.09 12.79
N THR A 9 -6.70 -9.39 12.61
CA THR A 9 -5.89 -10.19 13.54
C THR A 9 -4.42 -9.77 13.57
N PHE A 10 -3.90 -9.23 12.47
CA PHE A 10 -2.53 -8.71 12.41
C PHE A 10 -2.46 -7.31 13.02
N LEU A 11 -3.42 -6.44 12.70
CA LEU A 11 -3.46 -5.08 13.22
C LEU A 11 -3.71 -5.04 14.74
N SER A 12 -4.44 -6.00 15.30
CA SER A 12 -4.67 -6.07 16.76
C SER A 12 -3.41 -6.33 17.58
N LYS A 13 -2.34 -6.83 16.94
CA LYS A 13 -1.05 -7.11 17.58
C LYS A 13 -0.12 -5.91 17.58
N ILE A 14 -0.48 -4.81 16.91
CA ILE A 14 0.35 -3.61 16.80
C ILE A 14 -0.13 -2.52 17.75
N SER A 15 0.81 -1.88 18.43
CA SER A 15 0.56 -0.65 19.18
C SER A 15 1.06 0.60 18.46
N LEU A 16 0.49 1.76 18.79
CA LEU A 16 1.00 3.06 18.31
C LEU A 16 2.47 3.29 18.67
N LYS A 17 2.94 2.70 19.79
CA LYS A 17 4.33 2.80 20.22
C LYS A 17 5.28 2.07 19.25
N ASP A 18 4.84 0.93 18.72
CA ASP A 18 5.64 0.15 17.77
C ASP A 18 5.84 0.92 16.46
N ILE A 19 4.79 1.60 15.99
CA ILE A 19 4.84 2.41 14.78
C ILE A 19 5.67 3.69 15.01
N SER A 20 5.36 4.45 16.06
CA SER A 20 5.99 5.76 16.31
C SER A 20 7.47 5.69 16.71
N SER A 21 7.94 4.54 17.20
CA SER A 21 9.35 4.33 17.54
C SER A 21 10.24 3.98 16.34
N LYS A 22 9.64 3.72 15.18
CA LYS A 22 10.36 3.33 13.96
C LYS A 22 10.30 4.42 12.89
N LYS A 23 11.31 4.39 12.02
CA LYS A 23 11.40 5.22 10.81
C LYS A 23 11.74 4.32 9.65
N LEU A 24 11.28 4.65 8.44
CA LEU A 24 11.69 3.93 7.25
C LEU A 24 13.22 3.88 7.16
N ASN A 25 13.72 2.71 6.77
CA ASN A 25 15.11 2.59 6.37
C ASN A 25 15.38 3.41 5.10
N HIS A 26 16.66 3.58 4.78
CA HIS A 26 17.08 4.39 3.65
C HIS A 26 16.52 3.89 2.31
N GLU A 27 16.43 2.57 2.11
CA GLU A 27 16.02 1.98 0.83
C GLU A 27 14.53 2.18 0.52
N LEU A 28 13.67 1.89 1.49
CA LEU A 28 12.23 2.14 1.42
C LEU A 28 11.94 3.64 1.28
N LYS A 29 12.59 4.46 2.11
CA LYS A 29 12.44 5.90 2.05
C LYS A 29 12.85 6.46 0.68
N SER A 30 13.94 5.94 0.11
CA SER A 30 14.42 6.32 -1.21
C SER A 30 13.38 6.05 -2.31
N ILE A 31 12.56 4.99 -2.22
CA ILE A 31 11.48 4.75 -3.19
C ILE A 31 10.49 5.93 -3.21
N ILE A 32 10.03 6.37 -2.05
CA ILE A 32 9.09 7.49 -1.91
C ILE A 32 9.74 8.82 -2.30
N ASP A 33 10.99 9.05 -1.88
CA ASP A 33 11.69 10.32 -2.12
C ASP A 33 11.97 10.57 -3.61
N ASN A 34 12.19 9.52 -4.41
CA ASN A 34 12.28 9.61 -5.87
C ASN A 34 10.98 10.11 -6.53
N GLY A 35 9.84 9.96 -5.85
CA GLY A 35 8.54 10.42 -6.30
C GLY A 35 7.96 9.58 -7.44
N PHE A 36 7.17 10.23 -8.27
CA PHE A 36 6.36 9.59 -9.30
C PHE A 36 6.63 10.21 -10.67
N PHE A 37 6.34 9.46 -11.73
CA PHE A 37 6.24 9.96 -13.10
C PHE A 37 4.90 9.58 -13.70
N ILE A 38 4.45 10.32 -14.71
CA ILE A 38 3.21 10.03 -15.43
C ILE A 38 3.54 9.36 -16.76
N LYS A 39 2.90 8.24 -17.04
CA LYS A 39 2.92 7.56 -18.34
C LYS A 39 1.50 7.09 -18.65
N ASP A 40 0.95 7.47 -19.79
CA ASP A 40 -0.41 7.09 -20.21
C ASP A 40 -1.48 7.36 -19.11
N ASP A 41 -1.43 8.55 -18.51
CA ASP A 41 -2.21 9.00 -17.35
C ASP A 41 -2.04 8.18 -16.05
N CYS A 42 -1.21 7.15 -16.06
CA CYS A 42 -0.84 6.35 -14.90
C CYS A 42 0.27 7.01 -14.10
N ALA A 43 0.12 7.07 -12.78
CA ALA A 43 1.15 7.59 -11.88
C ALA A 43 1.98 6.44 -11.31
N LEU A 44 3.25 6.40 -11.68
CA LEU A 44 4.13 5.26 -11.47
C LEU A 44 5.34 5.65 -10.61
N LEU A 45 5.86 4.73 -9.80
CA LEU A 45 7.04 4.96 -8.97
C LEU A 45 8.30 5.24 -9.81
N LYS A 46 8.88 6.43 -9.64
CA LYS A 46 10.03 6.87 -10.44
C LYS A 46 11.28 6.04 -10.24
N LYS A 47 11.49 5.48 -9.05
CA LYS A 47 12.64 4.59 -8.78
C LYS A 47 12.70 3.38 -9.74
N PHE A 48 11.57 2.97 -10.29
CA PHE A 48 11.47 1.81 -11.17
C PHE A 48 11.26 2.18 -12.65
N GLU A 49 11.34 3.45 -13.03
CA GLU A 49 11.13 3.94 -14.40
C GLU A 49 11.97 3.20 -15.46
N ARG A 50 13.20 2.81 -15.10
CA ARG A 50 14.13 2.09 -15.98
C ARG A 50 13.87 0.58 -16.05
N LEU A 51 13.02 0.04 -15.19
CA LEU A 51 12.60 -1.35 -15.28
C LEU A 51 11.57 -1.43 -16.40
N ASN A 52 11.92 -2.11 -17.49
CA ASN A 52 10.99 -2.34 -18.60
C ASN A 52 9.88 -3.31 -18.15
N ARG A 53 8.88 -2.81 -17.43
CA ARG A 53 7.71 -3.57 -16.94
C ARG A 53 6.57 -3.64 -17.97
N GLY A 54 6.87 -3.36 -19.25
CA GLY A 54 5.91 -3.40 -20.34
C GLY A 54 5.23 -2.07 -20.65
N GLU A 55 4.24 -2.15 -21.53
CA GLU A 55 3.43 -1.03 -21.99
C GLU A 55 1.97 -1.23 -21.55
N LEU A 56 1.21 -0.15 -21.39
CA LEU A 56 -0.18 -0.20 -20.94
C LEU A 56 -1.04 -1.17 -21.78
N CYS A 57 -0.79 -1.27 -23.08
CA CYS A 57 -1.49 -2.18 -24.00
C CYS A 57 -1.34 -3.68 -23.67
N SER A 58 -0.43 -4.03 -22.77
CA SER A 58 -0.23 -5.41 -22.27
C SER A 58 -1.07 -5.74 -21.03
N PHE A 59 -1.87 -4.79 -20.54
CA PHE A 59 -2.72 -4.91 -19.35
C PHE A 59 -4.18 -4.63 -19.74
N ASP A 60 -5.13 -5.10 -18.93
CA ASP A 60 -6.56 -4.92 -19.17
C ASP A 60 -6.97 -3.44 -19.05
N ASP A 61 -6.32 -2.69 -18.14
CA ASP A 61 -6.57 -1.27 -17.91
C ASP A 61 -5.42 -0.54 -17.16
N GLU A 62 -5.62 0.75 -16.89
CA GLU A 62 -4.70 1.61 -16.14
C GLU A 62 -4.52 1.19 -14.68
N VAL A 63 -5.54 0.62 -14.04
CA VAL A 63 -5.48 0.19 -12.65
C VAL A 63 -4.59 -1.03 -12.52
N GLU A 64 -4.76 -2.03 -13.39
CA GLU A 64 -3.93 -3.22 -13.44
C GLU A 64 -2.48 -2.86 -13.78
N PHE A 65 -2.28 -1.95 -14.74
CA PHE A 65 -0.94 -1.46 -15.08
C PHE A 65 -0.26 -0.74 -13.90
N GLU A 66 -0.97 0.19 -13.24
CA GLU A 66 -0.47 0.85 -12.03
C GLU A 66 -0.16 -0.17 -10.94
N CYS A 67 -1.07 -1.11 -10.64
CA CYS A 67 -0.87 -2.13 -9.61
C CYS A 67 0.35 -3.02 -9.90
N SER A 68 0.56 -3.45 -11.14
CA SER A 68 1.74 -4.23 -11.54
C SER A 68 3.05 -3.46 -11.32
N PHE A 69 3.04 -2.15 -11.59
CA PHE A 69 4.23 -1.31 -11.44
C PHE A 69 4.49 -0.86 -10.00
N ASN A 70 3.42 -0.56 -9.27
CA ASN A 70 3.43 0.10 -7.96
C ASN A 70 3.26 -0.87 -6.79
N SER A 71 3.53 -2.16 -7.01
CA SER A 71 3.57 -3.18 -5.96
C SER A 71 4.98 -3.33 -5.39
N ILE A 72 5.11 -3.13 -4.08
CA ILE A 72 6.37 -3.16 -3.34
C ILE A 72 6.31 -4.24 -2.26
N HIS A 73 7.09 -5.29 -2.44
CA HIS A 73 7.38 -6.29 -1.42
C HIS A 73 8.36 -5.67 -0.41
N ILE A 74 7.97 -5.58 0.85
CA ILE A 74 8.71 -4.79 1.86
C ILE A 74 9.98 -5.51 2.33
N ASP A 75 9.96 -6.84 2.34
CA ASP A 75 11.08 -7.71 2.65
C ASP A 75 12.25 -7.60 1.66
N ASP A 76 12.00 -7.20 0.40
CA ASP A 76 13.06 -6.90 -0.57
C ASP A 76 13.95 -5.72 -0.14
N PHE A 77 13.44 -4.82 0.73
CA PHE A 77 14.10 -3.56 1.08
C PHE A 77 14.31 -3.38 2.59
N ALA A 78 13.89 -4.32 3.43
CA ALA A 78 13.97 -4.22 4.88
C ALA A 78 14.53 -5.49 5.52
N LYS A 79 14.94 -5.38 6.79
CA LYS A 79 15.37 -6.52 7.60
C LYS A 79 14.56 -6.55 8.89
N GLY A 80 13.68 -7.55 9.00
CA GLY A 80 12.75 -7.70 10.12
C GLY A 80 11.66 -6.63 10.16
N ASP A 81 10.70 -6.81 11.07
CA ASP A 81 9.59 -5.88 11.31
C ASP A 81 8.82 -5.44 10.05
N PHE A 82 8.74 -6.33 9.06
CA PHE A 82 8.24 -6.02 7.72
C PHE A 82 6.85 -5.39 7.75
N PHE A 83 5.95 -5.91 8.58
CA PHE A 83 4.59 -5.39 8.66
C PHE A 83 4.51 -3.98 9.23
N ILE A 84 5.36 -3.64 10.21
CA ILE A 84 5.45 -2.27 10.73
C ILE A 84 6.03 -1.34 9.66
N TYR A 85 7.08 -1.77 8.96
CA TYR A 85 7.62 -0.99 7.84
C TYR A 85 6.60 -0.78 6.73
N ALA A 86 5.78 -1.78 6.43
CA ALA A 86 4.71 -1.67 5.44
C ALA A 86 3.69 -0.58 5.82
N ILE A 87 3.27 -0.53 7.09
CA ILE A 87 2.35 0.50 7.60
C ILE A 87 2.97 1.90 7.53
N ILE A 88 4.23 2.04 7.96
CA ILE A 88 4.93 3.34 7.91
C ILE A 88 5.11 3.76 6.45
N TYR A 89 5.49 2.84 5.57
CA TYR A 89 5.68 3.08 4.14
C TYR A 89 4.38 3.52 3.49
N ALA A 90 3.28 2.81 3.74
CA ALA A 90 1.96 3.17 3.26
C ALA A 90 1.56 4.59 3.70
N TYR A 91 1.80 4.94 4.97
CA TYR A 91 1.52 6.27 5.48
C TYR A 91 2.34 7.35 4.76
N GLU A 92 3.67 7.22 4.73
CA GLU A 92 4.54 8.20 4.08
C GLU A 92 4.24 8.33 2.58
N LEU A 93 3.91 7.22 1.91
CA LEU A 93 3.51 7.18 0.51
C LEU A 93 2.23 8.00 0.28
N THR A 94 1.19 7.85 1.11
CA THR A 94 -0.05 8.62 0.95
C THR A 94 0.16 10.11 1.18
N LEU A 95 1.05 10.50 2.11
CA LEU A 95 1.43 11.89 2.31
C LEU A 95 2.15 12.45 1.09
N LYS A 96 3.12 11.70 0.56
CA LYS A 96 3.85 12.08 -0.65
C LYS A 96 2.91 12.21 -1.84
N TRP A 97 2.00 11.27 -2.01
CA TRP A 97 0.97 11.31 -3.05
C TRP A 97 0.15 12.60 -2.98
N LYS A 98 -0.38 12.94 -1.80
CA LYS A 98 -1.19 14.15 -1.61
C LYS A 98 -0.45 15.45 -1.97
N ILE A 99 0.87 15.49 -1.77
CA ILE A 99 1.71 16.63 -2.15
C ILE A 99 1.89 16.68 -3.68
N ASN A 100 2.15 15.54 -4.31
CA ASN A 100 2.45 15.45 -5.74
C ASN A 100 1.19 15.55 -6.62
N PHE A 101 0.06 15.06 -6.14
CA PHE A 101 -1.20 14.96 -6.89
C PHE A 101 -2.40 15.34 -6.01
N PRO A 102 -2.54 16.62 -5.61
CA PRO A 102 -3.57 17.06 -4.66
C PRO A 102 -5.00 16.78 -5.16
N ASP A 103 -5.22 16.77 -6.48
CA ASP A 103 -6.53 16.56 -7.10
C ASP A 103 -6.80 15.09 -7.49
N ARG A 104 -5.81 14.20 -7.34
CA ARG A 104 -5.97 12.76 -7.65
C ARG A 104 -6.18 11.96 -6.38
N LYS A 105 -7.19 11.10 -6.37
CA LYS A 105 -7.43 10.15 -5.29
C LYS A 105 -6.49 8.95 -5.42
N ILE A 106 -6.00 8.45 -4.29
CA ILE A 106 -5.18 7.23 -4.21
C ILE A 106 -5.97 6.12 -3.52
N LYS A 107 -5.85 4.90 -4.03
CA LYS A 107 -6.15 3.68 -3.29
C LYS A 107 -4.87 2.91 -3.06
N LEU A 108 -4.73 2.37 -1.85
CA LEU A 108 -3.58 1.59 -1.41
C LEU A 108 -4.09 0.28 -0.82
N ILE A 109 -3.44 -0.81 -1.20
CA ILE A 109 -3.69 -2.16 -0.74
C ILE A 109 -2.43 -2.62 0.00
N LEU A 110 -2.58 -2.92 1.28
CA LEU A 110 -1.59 -3.65 2.06
C LEU A 110 -2.07 -5.09 2.18
N SER A 111 -1.36 -6.02 1.56
CA SER A 111 -1.63 -7.45 1.64
C SER A 111 -0.49 -8.17 2.33
N LEU A 112 -0.79 -9.30 2.97
CA LEU A 112 0.21 -10.25 3.47
C LEU A 112 0.13 -11.53 2.64
N ASP A 113 1.29 -12.03 2.23
CA ASP A 113 1.42 -13.37 1.67
C ASP A 113 0.82 -14.43 2.62
N ASP A 114 0.17 -15.46 2.07
CA ASP A 114 -0.53 -16.48 2.87
C ASP A 114 0.40 -17.57 3.42
N GLU A 115 1.62 -17.70 2.90
CA GLU A 115 2.60 -18.67 3.39
C GLU A 115 3.54 -18.05 4.43
N ASN A 116 4.12 -16.89 4.11
CA ASN A 116 5.19 -16.28 4.92
C ASN A 116 4.80 -14.95 5.58
N TYR A 117 3.58 -14.46 5.34
CA TYR A 117 3.08 -13.17 5.83
C TYR A 117 3.95 -11.97 5.47
N SER A 118 4.73 -12.08 4.39
CA SER A 118 5.50 -10.98 3.85
C SER A 118 4.56 -9.90 3.30
N PRO A 119 4.72 -8.63 3.72
CA PRO A 119 3.82 -7.57 3.31
C PRO A 119 4.16 -7.01 1.94
N THR A 120 3.12 -6.81 1.14
CA THR A 120 3.18 -6.06 -0.12
C THR A 120 2.33 -4.81 0.01
N VAL A 121 2.90 -3.66 -0.37
CA VAL A 121 2.15 -2.39 -0.51
C VAL A 121 1.98 -2.11 -1.99
N THR A 122 0.74 -2.14 -2.45
CA THR A 122 0.33 -1.81 -3.81
C THR A 122 -0.50 -0.55 -3.79
N PHE A 123 -0.36 0.34 -4.78
CA PHE A 123 -1.22 1.51 -4.89
C PHE A 123 -1.53 1.88 -6.34
N TYR A 124 -2.64 2.60 -6.52
CA TYR A 124 -3.11 3.07 -7.81
C TYR A 124 -3.95 4.33 -7.66
N THR A 125 -4.15 5.04 -8.77
CA THR A 125 -5.03 6.20 -8.82
C THR A 125 -6.48 5.72 -8.83
N ASP A 126 -7.30 6.22 -7.91
CA ASP A 126 -8.71 5.87 -7.84
C ASP A 126 -9.51 6.60 -8.93
N ARG A 127 -9.88 5.84 -9.96
CA ARG A 127 -10.71 6.28 -11.09
C ARG A 127 -12.14 5.73 -11.02
N GLY A 128 -12.58 5.26 -9.85
CA GLY A 128 -13.89 4.60 -9.68
C GLY A 128 -13.93 3.13 -10.15
N LYS A 129 -12.76 2.53 -10.41
CA LYS A 129 -12.60 1.10 -10.66
C LYS A 129 -11.71 0.48 -9.58
N ASP A 130 -12.12 -0.68 -9.08
CA ASP A 130 -11.42 -1.37 -8.00
C ASP A 130 -10.54 -2.49 -8.54
N TYR A 131 -9.32 -2.59 -8.03
CA TYR A 131 -8.41 -3.69 -8.34
C TYR A 131 -8.86 -5.01 -7.68
N LEU A 132 -9.45 -4.92 -6.48
CA LEU A 132 -10.00 -6.05 -5.74
C LEU A 132 -11.51 -5.88 -5.57
N ASN A 133 -12.23 -7.00 -5.44
CA ASN A 133 -13.66 -6.93 -5.14
C ASN A 133 -13.86 -6.58 -3.66
N GLU A 134 -14.03 -5.29 -3.36
CA GLU A 134 -14.18 -4.76 -1.99
C GLU A 134 -15.38 -5.35 -1.24
N ASN A 135 -16.42 -5.80 -1.95
CA ASN A 135 -17.60 -6.44 -1.35
C ASN A 135 -17.36 -7.90 -0.95
N LYS A 136 -16.20 -8.47 -1.31
CA LYS A 136 -15.85 -9.87 -1.06
C LYS A 136 -14.47 -10.01 -0.41
N LEU A 137 -14.00 -9.02 0.34
CA LEU A 137 -12.66 -9.07 0.97
C LEU A 137 -12.43 -10.31 1.85
N ASN A 138 -13.46 -10.80 2.55
CA ASN A 138 -13.37 -12.00 3.37
C ASN A 138 -13.27 -13.31 2.56
N SER A 139 -13.46 -13.30 1.23
CA SER A 139 -13.22 -14.50 0.40
C SER A 139 -11.76 -14.64 -0.03
N TYR A 140 -10.93 -13.63 0.18
CA TYR A 140 -9.50 -13.71 -0.09
C TYR A 140 -8.80 -14.40 1.08
N ILE A 141 -7.88 -15.32 0.75
CA ILE A 141 -7.07 -16.05 1.73
C ILE A 141 -6.09 -15.10 2.42
N ASN A 142 -5.49 -14.20 1.65
CA ASN A 142 -4.51 -13.23 2.14
C ASN A 142 -5.16 -12.21 3.09
N PRO A 143 -4.50 -11.84 4.21
CA PRO A 143 -4.83 -10.64 4.97
C PRO A 143 -4.75 -9.40 4.08
N ILE A 144 -5.84 -8.62 3.97
CA ILE A 144 -5.92 -7.43 3.09
C ILE A 144 -6.47 -6.22 3.85
N LEU A 145 -5.80 -5.08 3.69
CA LEU A 145 -6.21 -3.74 4.10
C LEU A 145 -6.25 -2.82 2.87
N ILE A 146 -7.38 -2.15 2.65
CA ILE A 146 -7.57 -1.12 1.64
C ILE A 146 -7.72 0.25 2.30
N ILE A 147 -6.90 1.19 1.87
CA ILE A 147 -6.88 2.58 2.32
C ILE A 147 -7.19 3.49 1.13
N SER A 148 -8.18 4.37 1.31
CA SER A 148 -8.52 5.40 0.32
C SER A 148 -8.06 6.76 0.86
N GLY A 149 -7.19 7.44 0.12
CA GLY A 149 -6.61 8.72 0.52
C GLY A 149 -5.54 8.61 1.62
N THR A 150 -5.32 9.71 2.33
CA THR A 150 -4.41 9.75 3.50
C THR A 150 -5.08 9.21 4.75
N PHE A 151 -4.30 8.60 5.63
CA PHE A 151 -4.77 8.11 6.92
C PHE A 151 -3.83 8.52 8.06
N SER A 152 -4.25 8.34 9.31
CA SER A 152 -3.40 8.44 10.48
C SER A 152 -3.21 7.08 11.14
N TYR A 153 -2.11 6.89 11.89
CA TYR A 153 -1.91 5.65 12.66
C TYR A 153 -2.99 5.42 13.71
N LEU A 154 -3.62 6.50 14.21
CA LEU A 154 -4.76 6.40 15.12
C LEU A 154 -5.94 5.70 14.46
N ASP A 155 -6.18 5.97 13.17
CA ASP A 155 -7.30 5.35 12.45
C ASP A 155 -7.12 3.83 12.33
N LEU A 156 -5.87 3.35 12.18
CA LEU A 156 -5.56 1.92 12.15
C LEU A 156 -5.77 1.24 13.51
N VAL A 157 -5.38 1.91 14.60
CA VAL A 157 -5.42 1.32 15.95
C VAL A 157 -6.80 1.45 16.59
N CYS A 158 -7.55 2.52 16.31
CA CYS A 158 -8.89 2.75 16.88
C CYS A 158 -9.97 1.84 16.28
N GLN A 159 -9.82 1.39 15.03
CA GLN A 159 -10.74 0.39 14.45
C GLN A 159 -10.72 -0.96 15.19
N ASN A 160 -9.70 -1.22 16.01
CA ASN A 160 -9.60 -2.42 16.84
C ASN A 160 -10.39 -2.31 18.17
N LYS A 161 -10.68 -1.10 18.67
CA LYS A 161 -11.33 -0.91 19.99
C LYS A 161 -12.85 -0.97 19.97
N ASN A 162 -13.47 -0.92 18.80
CA ASN A 162 -14.93 -0.93 18.66
C ASN A 162 -15.51 -2.35 18.43
N LYS A 163 -14.71 -3.41 18.68
CA LYS A 163 -15.11 -4.82 18.54
C LYS A 163 -14.98 -5.62 19.86
N GLU A 164 -14.74 -4.96 20.99
CA GLU A 164 -14.79 -5.56 22.33
C GLU A 164 -16.11 -5.27 23.04
#